data_AF-A0A090X5G7-F1
#
_entry.id   AF-A0A090X5G7-F1
#
_cell.length_a   1.000
_cell.length_b   1.000
_cell.length_c   1.000
_cell.angle_alpha   90.00
_cell.angle_beta   90.00
_cell.angle_gamma   90.00
#
_symmetry.space_group_name_H-M   'P 1'
#
loop_
_entity.id
_entity.type
_entity.pdbx_description
1 polymer ?
#
loop_
_entity_poly.entity_id
_entity_poly.type
_entity_poly.pdbx_seq_one_letter_code
_entity_poly.pdbx_strand_id
1 'polypeptide(L)'
;MMPLVGGALTFRRPVECFGDPIIGFDVNGLPDYAVHTIAEVIEAENFDYDPLQHGEGRIYNDLSVGNSGGAYRMMDNVDVETIATGGYNLTDIEAGEWLTYTVSVPETAIYSISIKYAASQAGGAVKFSFGGEEKTIEQAVPFGAPHSEGDSDWKDYVIAEDIQLEKGVQSLKIYFSGVSNAFKLDNFTLTETGIVKQDQTIQFFTISNKLLDGGRF
;
A
#
# COMPACT_ATOMS: atom_id res chain seq x y z
N MET A 1 34.90 -11.17 37.44
CA MET A 1 35.00 -11.45 35.99
C MET A 1 33.61 -11.29 35.41
N MET A 2 33.30 -10.12 34.85
CA MET A 2 32.25 -9.94 33.83
C MET A 2 32.95 -10.01 32.45
N PRO A 3 32.27 -10.17 31.29
CA PRO A 3 30.84 -10.07 30.97
C PRO A 3 30.33 -11.27 30.08
N LEU A 4 29.05 -11.39 29.70
CA LEU A 4 28.45 -10.75 28.50
C LEU A 4 26.92 -10.81 28.59
N VAL A 5 26.31 -9.62 28.62
CA VAL A 5 24.91 -9.40 28.26
C VAL A 5 24.86 -9.38 26.74
N GLY A 6 24.33 -10.44 26.13
CA GLY A 6 24.07 -10.50 24.69
C GLY A 6 22.74 -9.84 24.38
N GLY A 7 22.76 -8.57 24.00
CA GLY A 7 21.60 -7.88 23.42
C GLY A 7 21.29 -8.44 22.04
N ALA A 8 20.33 -9.36 21.96
CA ALA A 8 19.70 -9.72 20.70
C ALA A 8 18.59 -8.69 20.42
N LEU A 9 18.92 -7.64 19.69
CA LEU A 9 17.91 -6.85 18.97
C LEU A 9 17.37 -7.74 17.84
N THR A 10 16.46 -8.65 18.15
CA THR A 10 15.60 -9.24 17.10
C THR A 10 14.56 -8.20 16.72
N PHE A 11 14.95 -7.23 15.89
CA PHE A 11 13.97 -6.47 15.12
C PHE A 11 13.38 -7.48 14.12
N ARG A 12 12.23 -8.04 14.45
CA ARG A 12 11.48 -8.84 13.49
C ARG A 12 10.91 -7.87 12.47
N ARG A 13 11.09 -8.16 11.18
CA ARG A 13 10.35 -7.44 10.12
C ARG A 13 8.85 -7.49 10.46
N PRO A 14 8.09 -6.43 10.18
CA PRO A 14 6.64 -6.48 10.28
C PRO A 14 6.08 -7.68 9.51
N VAL A 15 4.89 -8.12 9.92
CA VAL A 15 4.19 -9.23 9.26
C VAL A 15 4.06 -8.92 7.76
N GLU A 16 4.35 -9.92 6.92
CA GLU A 16 4.27 -9.84 5.45
C GLU A 16 5.19 -8.82 4.75
N CYS A 17 6.15 -8.21 5.46
CA CYS A 17 7.26 -7.47 4.84
C CYS A 17 8.42 -8.42 4.50
N PHE A 18 8.25 -9.27 3.47
CA PHE A 18 9.24 -10.29 3.12
C PHE A 18 10.45 -9.74 2.35
N GLY A 19 10.27 -8.66 1.60
CA GLY A 19 11.33 -8.00 0.83
C GLY A 19 11.98 -6.83 1.54
N ASP A 20 12.87 -6.17 0.82
CA ASP A 20 13.49 -4.91 1.20
C ASP A 20 12.85 -3.79 0.35
N PRO A 21 12.33 -2.72 0.96
CA PRO A 21 11.66 -1.66 0.22
C PRO A 21 12.65 -0.83 -0.58
N ILE A 22 12.24 -0.44 -1.78
CA ILE A 22 13.02 0.37 -2.72
C ILE A 22 12.17 1.52 -3.24
N ILE A 23 12.81 2.63 -3.60
CA ILE A 23 12.17 3.79 -4.25
C ILE A 23 12.63 3.98 -5.70
N GLY A 24 13.47 3.09 -6.20
CA GLY A 24 14.15 3.29 -7.46
C GLY A 24 15.27 2.29 -7.73
N PHE A 25 15.89 2.46 -8.89
CA PHE A 25 17.23 1.96 -9.17
C PHE A 25 18.14 3.12 -9.55
N ASP A 26 19.40 3.05 -9.14
CA ASP A 26 20.42 4.03 -9.49
C ASP A 26 20.86 3.88 -10.95
N VAL A 27 21.77 4.76 -11.39
CA VAL A 27 22.33 4.75 -12.77
C VAL A 27 23.09 3.47 -13.13
N ASN A 28 23.44 2.64 -12.15
CA ASN A 28 24.12 1.36 -12.34
C ASN A 28 23.15 0.17 -12.28
N GLY A 29 21.85 0.42 -12.12
CA GLY A 29 20.83 -0.63 -11.96
C GLY A 29 20.87 -1.28 -10.58
N LEU A 30 21.40 -0.61 -9.56
CA LEU A 30 21.34 -1.07 -8.17
C LEU A 30 20.10 -0.50 -7.48
N PRO A 31 19.41 -1.30 -6.64
CA PRO A 31 18.23 -0.82 -5.92
C PRO A 31 18.59 0.34 -4.96
N ASP A 32 17.78 1.40 -5.00
CA ASP A 32 17.81 2.49 -4.02
C ASP A 32 16.87 2.16 -2.87
N TYR A 33 17.44 1.72 -1.75
CA TYR A 33 16.69 1.22 -0.60
C TYR A 33 16.13 2.35 0.27
N ALA A 34 14.81 2.47 0.31
CA ALA A 34 14.09 3.33 1.24
C ALA A 34 12.66 2.83 1.43
N VAL A 35 12.10 3.07 2.62
CA VAL A 35 10.70 2.78 2.93
C VAL A 35 9.81 3.85 2.32
N HIS A 36 8.75 3.44 1.63
CA HIS A 36 7.73 4.34 1.11
C HIS A 36 6.95 5.02 2.24
N THR A 37 6.83 6.34 2.22
CA THR A 37 5.94 7.05 3.15
C THR A 37 4.60 7.28 2.45
N ILE A 38 3.49 6.84 3.05
CA ILE A 38 2.20 6.77 2.34
C ILE A 38 1.62 8.12 1.88
N ALA A 39 2.11 9.24 2.42
CA ALA A 39 1.71 10.60 2.03
C ALA A 39 2.46 11.11 0.78
N GLU A 40 3.35 10.31 0.22
CA GLU A 40 4.08 10.56 -1.02
C GLU A 40 3.51 9.69 -2.14
N VAL A 41 3.90 10.00 -3.38
CA VAL A 41 3.59 9.14 -4.53
C VAL A 41 4.42 7.86 -4.42
N ILE A 42 3.75 6.73 -4.54
CA ILE A 42 4.39 5.41 -4.59
C ILE A 42 4.22 4.90 -6.02
N GLU A 43 5.32 4.84 -6.76
CA GLU A 43 5.36 4.27 -8.11
C GLU A 43 5.06 2.77 -8.03
N ALA A 44 4.17 2.26 -8.89
CA ALA A 44 3.68 0.90 -8.81
C ALA A 44 4.75 -0.13 -9.20
N GLU A 45 5.72 0.26 -10.04
CA GLU A 45 6.89 -0.55 -10.37
C GLU A 45 7.91 -0.69 -9.22
N ASN A 46 7.76 0.11 -8.15
CA ASN A 46 8.61 0.12 -6.96
C ASN A 46 8.07 -0.73 -5.81
N PHE A 47 7.52 -1.90 -6.13
CA PHE A 47 7.24 -2.96 -5.16
C PHE A 47 8.52 -3.43 -4.46
N ASP A 48 8.40 -4.12 -3.32
CA ASP A 48 9.56 -4.57 -2.54
C ASP A 48 10.54 -5.38 -3.40
N TYR A 49 11.80 -5.44 -2.99
CA TYR A 49 12.89 -6.13 -3.69
C TYR A 49 13.38 -7.34 -2.89
N ASP A 50 13.57 -8.49 -3.56
CA ASP A 50 14.14 -9.69 -2.93
C ASP A 50 15.43 -10.10 -3.68
N PRO A 51 16.62 -9.71 -3.17
CA PRO A 51 17.88 -9.99 -3.84
C PRO A 51 18.26 -11.48 -3.84
N LEU A 52 17.58 -12.33 -3.06
CA LEU A 52 17.96 -13.71 -2.85
C LEU A 52 17.10 -14.71 -3.63
N GLN A 53 15.80 -14.45 -3.72
CA GLN A 53 14.83 -15.41 -4.27
C GLN A 53 14.09 -14.90 -5.51
N HIS A 54 14.46 -13.71 -6.03
CA HIS A 54 13.77 -13.09 -7.17
C HIS A 54 12.26 -12.92 -6.95
N GLY A 55 11.86 -12.83 -5.68
CA GLY A 55 10.59 -12.30 -5.21
C GLY A 55 9.28 -13.07 -5.46
N GLU A 56 9.22 -13.94 -6.46
CA GLU A 56 8.02 -14.71 -6.82
C GLU A 56 7.46 -15.51 -5.61
N GLY A 57 6.15 -15.40 -5.39
CA GLY A 57 5.44 -16.01 -4.26
C GLY A 57 5.77 -15.42 -2.88
N ARG A 58 6.60 -14.37 -2.82
CA ARG A 58 7.03 -13.72 -1.55
C ARG A 58 6.71 -12.24 -1.51
N ILE A 59 7.18 -11.49 -2.49
CA ILE A 59 6.97 -10.04 -2.61
C ILE A 59 6.08 -9.66 -3.78
N TYR A 60 5.93 -10.56 -4.74
CA TYR A 60 4.96 -10.47 -5.81
C TYR A 60 4.50 -11.86 -6.24
N ASN A 61 3.42 -11.93 -7.01
CA ASN A 61 3.05 -13.09 -7.80
C ASN A 61 2.64 -12.63 -9.20
N ASP A 62 3.33 -13.12 -10.20
CA ASP A 62 3.04 -12.87 -11.62
C ASP A 62 2.69 -14.21 -12.29
N LEU A 63 1.72 -14.22 -13.19
CA LEU A 63 1.28 -15.44 -13.88
C LEU A 63 2.09 -15.72 -15.15
N SER A 64 2.82 -14.72 -15.63
CA SER A 64 3.70 -14.81 -16.77
C SER A 64 5.14 -15.17 -16.34
N VAL A 65 5.98 -15.50 -17.32
CA VAL A 65 7.41 -15.74 -17.08
C VAL A 65 8.20 -14.63 -17.75
N GLY A 66 8.89 -13.86 -16.92
CA GLY A 66 9.67 -12.71 -17.33
C GLY A 66 8.81 -11.51 -17.69
N ASN A 67 9.34 -10.33 -17.42
CA ASN A 67 8.69 -9.05 -17.72
C ASN A 67 8.50 -8.83 -19.25
N SER A 68 7.27 -8.98 -19.71
CA SER A 68 6.79 -8.80 -21.08
C SER A 68 6.91 -7.35 -21.56
N GLY A 69 6.71 -6.39 -20.65
CA GLY A 69 6.80 -4.94 -20.89
C GLY A 69 8.22 -4.47 -21.20
N GLY A 70 9.21 -5.27 -20.81
CA GLY A 70 10.59 -5.12 -21.26
C GLY A 70 11.33 -3.93 -20.66
N ALA A 71 10.86 -3.37 -19.55
CA ALA A 71 11.44 -2.19 -18.92
C ALA A 71 11.67 -2.35 -17.40
N TYR A 72 12.55 -1.49 -16.87
CA TYR A 72 12.83 -1.29 -15.45
C TYR A 72 13.40 -2.52 -14.71
N ARG A 73 12.58 -3.53 -14.40
CA ARG A 73 12.90 -4.68 -13.54
C ARG A 73 12.95 -5.99 -14.32
N MET A 74 13.85 -6.06 -15.30
CA MET A 74 14.03 -7.23 -16.17
C MET A 74 14.47 -8.52 -15.45
N MET A 75 14.85 -8.43 -14.17
CA MET A 75 15.22 -9.56 -13.33
C MET A 75 14.02 -10.21 -12.62
N ASP A 76 12.88 -9.51 -12.56
CA ASP A 76 11.64 -9.97 -11.96
C ASP A 76 10.65 -10.34 -13.08
N ASN A 77 9.60 -11.11 -12.75
CA ASN A 77 8.57 -11.46 -13.74
C ASN A 77 7.53 -10.35 -13.95
N VAL A 78 7.39 -9.43 -12.99
CA VAL A 78 6.38 -8.37 -13.04
C VAL A 78 6.50 -7.55 -14.31
N ASP A 79 5.40 -7.46 -15.04
CA ASP A 79 5.32 -6.78 -16.32
C ASP A 79 5.34 -5.25 -16.15
N VAL A 80 6.43 -4.63 -16.62
CA VAL A 80 6.67 -3.19 -16.51
C VAL A 80 7.09 -2.63 -17.86
N GLU A 81 6.41 -1.59 -18.32
CA GLU A 81 6.71 -0.88 -19.57
C GLU A 81 7.01 0.61 -19.33
N THR A 82 7.52 1.30 -20.35
CA THR A 82 7.74 2.75 -20.29
C THR A 82 6.49 3.54 -20.62
N ILE A 83 6.18 4.58 -19.85
CA ILE A 83 5.15 5.57 -20.22
C ILE A 83 5.76 6.55 -21.22
N ALA A 84 5.04 6.85 -22.31
CA ALA A 84 5.52 7.76 -23.35
C ALA A 84 5.89 9.17 -22.85
N THR A 85 5.26 9.63 -21.76
CA THR A 85 5.55 10.92 -21.11
C THR A 85 6.73 10.87 -20.12
N GLY A 86 7.33 9.69 -19.93
CA GLY A 86 8.35 9.42 -18.93
C GLY A 86 7.80 8.66 -17.73
N GLY A 87 8.67 7.90 -17.06
CA GLY A 87 8.31 6.96 -15.99
C GLY A 87 8.00 5.55 -16.52
N TYR A 88 7.52 4.70 -15.64
CA TYR A 88 7.09 3.34 -15.96
C TYR A 88 5.70 3.08 -15.41
N ASN A 89 5.09 1.99 -15.85
CA ASN A 89 3.83 1.50 -15.30
C ASN A 89 3.83 -0.02 -15.29
N LEU A 90 3.00 -0.58 -14.42
CA LEU A 90 2.58 -1.96 -14.53
C LEU A 90 1.70 -2.14 -15.77
N THR A 91 1.94 -3.20 -16.53
CA THR A 91 1.17 -3.61 -17.70
C THR A 91 0.84 -5.10 -17.60
N ASP A 92 0.07 -5.64 -18.54
CA ASP A 92 -0.25 -7.07 -18.64
C ASP A 92 -0.75 -7.72 -17.33
N ILE A 93 -1.41 -6.90 -16.49
CA ILE A 93 -1.88 -7.27 -15.16
C ILE A 93 -2.97 -8.34 -15.26
N GLU A 94 -2.69 -9.53 -14.75
CA GLU A 94 -3.63 -10.65 -14.73
C GLU A 94 -4.38 -10.79 -13.41
N ALA A 95 -5.64 -11.24 -13.49
CA ALA A 95 -6.42 -11.52 -12.29
C ALA A 95 -5.83 -12.70 -11.51
N GLY A 96 -5.49 -12.46 -10.23
CA GLY A 96 -4.77 -13.42 -9.38
C GLY A 96 -3.39 -12.93 -8.97
N GLU A 97 -2.84 -11.95 -9.69
CA GLU A 97 -1.54 -11.36 -9.39
C GLU A 97 -1.58 -10.45 -8.17
N TRP A 98 -0.41 -10.22 -7.58
CA TRP A 98 -0.27 -9.29 -6.47
C TRP A 98 1.14 -8.74 -6.32
N LEU A 99 1.23 -7.57 -5.71
CA LEU A 99 2.48 -6.90 -5.37
C LEU A 99 2.45 -6.45 -3.91
N THR A 100 3.60 -6.49 -3.25
CA THR A 100 3.75 -6.00 -1.87
C THR A 100 4.74 -4.85 -1.79
N TYR A 101 4.45 -3.94 -0.88
CA TYR A 101 5.22 -2.74 -0.59
C TYR A 101 5.35 -2.64 0.92
N THR A 102 6.55 -2.38 1.42
CA THR A 102 6.75 -2.03 2.82
C THR A 102 6.60 -0.51 2.96
N VAL A 103 5.56 -0.08 3.67
CA VAL A 103 5.18 1.33 3.80
C VAL A 103 5.26 1.82 5.24
N SER A 104 5.57 3.10 5.43
CA SER A 104 5.55 3.80 6.71
C SER A 104 4.35 4.74 6.78
N VAL A 105 3.50 4.50 7.77
CA VAL A 105 2.33 5.32 8.08
C VAL A 105 2.68 6.34 9.16
N PRO A 106 2.61 7.66 8.88
CA PRO A 106 3.09 8.68 9.81
C PRO A 106 2.20 8.84 11.05
N GLU A 107 0.88 8.67 10.90
CA GLU A 107 -0.12 8.86 11.94
C GLU A 107 -1.24 7.81 11.87
N THR A 108 -1.82 7.47 13.03
CA THR A 108 -3.00 6.59 13.05
C THR A 108 -4.21 7.42 12.66
N ALA A 109 -4.73 7.19 11.46
CA ALA A 109 -5.74 8.04 10.84
C ALA A 109 -6.61 7.25 9.85
N ILE A 110 -7.58 7.94 9.27
CA ILE A 110 -8.40 7.49 8.15
C ILE A 110 -7.77 8.04 6.87
N TYR A 111 -7.59 7.17 5.88
CA TYR A 111 -6.98 7.48 4.60
C TYR A 111 -7.92 7.17 3.44
N SER A 112 -7.73 7.86 2.32
CA SER A 112 -8.19 7.43 1.00
C SER A 112 -7.01 6.93 0.17
N ILE A 113 -7.28 6.04 -0.78
CA ILE A 113 -6.32 5.54 -1.75
C ILE A 113 -6.70 6.11 -3.12
N SER A 114 -5.76 6.79 -3.76
CA SER A 114 -5.90 7.24 -5.14
C SER A 114 -4.92 6.47 -6.02
N ILE A 115 -5.37 6.06 -7.21
CA ILE A 115 -4.53 5.43 -8.23
C ILE A 115 -4.43 6.34 -9.45
N LYS A 116 -3.29 6.31 -10.12
CA LYS A 116 -3.12 6.82 -11.47
C LYS A 116 -3.06 5.63 -12.43
N TYR A 117 -4.06 5.51 -13.29
CA TYR A 117 -4.27 4.33 -14.12
C TYR A 117 -4.71 4.71 -15.54
N ALA A 118 -4.55 3.78 -16.48
CA ALA A 118 -5.14 3.83 -17.80
C ALA A 118 -5.89 2.50 -18.05
N ALA A 119 -7.05 2.52 -18.69
CA ALA A 119 -7.87 1.32 -18.89
C ALA A 119 -8.33 1.17 -20.33
N SER A 120 -8.20 -0.03 -20.89
CA SER A 120 -8.71 -0.39 -22.23
C SER A 120 -10.09 -1.02 -22.20
N GLN A 121 -10.52 -1.51 -21.04
CA GLN A 121 -11.83 -2.14 -20.88
C GLN A 121 -12.31 -2.10 -19.43
N ALA A 122 -13.62 -2.26 -19.24
CA ALA A 122 -14.22 -2.40 -17.92
C ALA A 122 -13.97 -3.79 -17.32
N GLY A 123 -14.09 -3.87 -15.99
CA GLY A 123 -14.11 -5.14 -15.25
C GLY A 123 -12.81 -5.51 -14.55
N GLY A 124 -11.75 -4.71 -14.72
CA GLY A 124 -10.56 -4.79 -13.86
C GLY A 124 -10.89 -4.35 -12.43
N ALA A 125 -10.24 -4.97 -11.45
CA ALA A 125 -10.45 -4.65 -10.04
C ALA A 125 -9.19 -4.86 -9.21
N VAL A 126 -9.18 -4.25 -8.03
CA VAL A 126 -8.09 -4.34 -7.04
C VAL A 126 -8.63 -4.53 -5.63
N LYS A 127 -7.80 -5.13 -4.76
CA LYS A 127 -8.00 -5.17 -3.31
C LYS A 127 -6.72 -4.74 -2.60
N PHE A 128 -6.88 -4.03 -1.50
CA PHE A 128 -5.77 -3.55 -0.68
C PHE A 128 -5.80 -4.21 0.69
N SER A 129 -4.66 -4.77 1.08
CA SER A 129 -4.43 -5.29 2.44
C SER A 129 -3.28 -4.54 3.10
N PHE A 130 -3.39 -4.32 4.40
CA PHE A 130 -2.35 -3.66 5.20
C PHE A 130 -2.03 -4.50 6.43
N GLY A 131 -0.74 -4.78 6.66
CA GLY A 131 -0.30 -5.60 7.79
C GLY A 131 -0.88 -7.02 7.81
N GLY A 132 -1.24 -7.58 6.65
CA GLY A 132 -1.90 -8.87 6.51
C GLY A 132 -3.42 -8.87 6.73
N GLU A 133 -4.04 -7.70 6.92
CA GLU A 133 -5.48 -7.56 7.01
C GLU A 133 -6.05 -6.94 5.72
N GLU A 134 -7.08 -7.56 5.14
CA GLU A 134 -7.84 -6.96 4.04
C GLU A 134 -8.54 -5.69 4.56
N LYS A 135 -8.15 -4.52 4.03
CA LYS A 135 -8.76 -3.22 4.41
C LYS A 135 -9.84 -2.78 3.43
N THR A 136 -9.82 -3.29 2.21
CA THR A 136 -10.87 -3.04 1.21
C THR A 136 -11.53 -4.33 0.78
N ILE A 137 -12.80 -4.24 0.36
CA ILE A 137 -13.38 -5.23 -0.54
C ILE A 137 -12.80 -5.04 -1.95
N GLU A 138 -13.27 -5.86 -2.91
CA GLU A 138 -12.97 -5.65 -4.32
C GLU A 138 -13.44 -4.27 -4.80
N GLN A 139 -12.49 -3.46 -5.30
CA GLN A 139 -12.73 -2.15 -5.88
C GLN A 139 -12.60 -2.23 -7.40
N ALA A 140 -13.67 -1.87 -8.12
CA ALA A 140 -13.64 -1.86 -9.57
C ALA A 140 -12.83 -0.65 -10.09
N VAL A 141 -11.91 -0.90 -11.01
CA VAL A 141 -11.20 0.16 -11.74
C VAL A 141 -12.13 0.67 -12.85
N PRO A 142 -12.49 1.95 -12.87
CA PRO A 142 -13.52 2.44 -13.79
C PRO A 142 -12.98 2.59 -15.23
N PHE A 143 -13.86 2.41 -16.20
CA PHE A 143 -13.58 2.59 -17.62
C PHE A 143 -14.77 3.27 -18.32
N GLY A 144 -14.48 4.13 -19.29
CA GLY A 144 -15.47 4.91 -20.05
C GLY A 144 -15.74 6.29 -19.44
N ALA A 145 -16.15 7.25 -20.27
CA ALA A 145 -16.38 8.64 -19.84
C ALA A 145 -17.21 8.74 -18.54
N PRO A 146 -16.77 9.54 -17.55
CA PRO A 146 -15.66 10.50 -17.57
C PRO A 146 -14.28 9.94 -17.17
N HIS A 147 -14.14 8.61 -17.05
CA HIS A 147 -12.94 7.92 -16.61
C HIS A 147 -11.98 7.63 -17.78
N SER A 148 -11.01 6.73 -17.59
CA SER A 148 -10.07 6.36 -18.65
C SER A 148 -10.81 5.65 -19.79
N GLU A 149 -10.49 6.01 -21.03
CA GLU A 149 -11.09 5.42 -22.24
C GLU A 149 -10.06 4.73 -23.16
N GLY A 150 -8.83 4.50 -22.69
CA GLY A 150 -7.82 3.73 -23.42
C GLY A 150 -6.48 3.57 -22.70
N ASP A 151 -5.61 2.71 -23.23
CA ASP A 151 -4.31 2.29 -22.64
C ASP A 151 -3.25 3.39 -22.47
N SER A 152 -3.56 4.62 -22.85
CA SER A 152 -2.69 5.79 -22.64
C SER A 152 -3.46 7.00 -22.15
N ASP A 153 -4.74 6.83 -21.78
CA ASP A 153 -5.56 7.88 -21.17
C ASP A 153 -5.45 7.79 -19.64
N TRP A 154 -4.33 8.28 -19.11
CA TRP A 154 -4.03 8.26 -17.68
C TRP A 154 -4.97 9.18 -16.90
N LYS A 155 -5.64 8.62 -15.88
CA LYS A 155 -6.52 9.33 -14.96
C LYS A 155 -6.15 9.05 -13.51
N ASP A 156 -6.30 10.07 -12.67
CA ASP A 156 -6.36 9.90 -11.23
C ASP A 156 -7.78 9.48 -10.80
N TYR A 157 -7.87 8.52 -9.88
CA TYR A 157 -9.14 8.09 -9.31
C TYR A 157 -8.99 7.66 -7.87
N VAL A 158 -9.87 8.17 -7.00
CA VAL A 158 -9.98 7.70 -5.61
C VAL A 158 -10.67 6.34 -5.63
N ILE A 159 -9.88 5.28 -5.48
CA ILE A 159 -10.34 3.89 -5.64
C ILE A 159 -10.93 3.33 -4.33
N ALA A 160 -10.53 3.89 -3.19
CA ALA A 160 -11.03 3.50 -1.88
C ALA A 160 -10.97 4.66 -0.88
N GLU A 161 -11.92 4.72 0.03
CA GLU A 161 -12.00 5.70 1.11
C GLU A 161 -12.23 4.99 2.45
N ASP A 162 -12.21 5.76 3.54
CA ASP A 162 -12.47 5.27 4.90
C ASP A 162 -11.51 4.16 5.38
N ILE A 163 -10.26 4.19 4.92
CA ILE A 163 -9.24 3.19 5.25
C ILE A 163 -8.53 3.58 6.56
N GLN A 164 -8.86 2.91 7.64
CA GLN A 164 -8.17 3.10 8.91
C GLN A 164 -6.80 2.42 8.91
N LEU A 165 -5.73 3.21 9.08
CA LEU A 165 -4.35 2.73 9.21
C LEU A 165 -3.75 3.12 10.55
N GLU A 166 -2.90 2.25 11.08
CA GLU A 166 -2.13 2.52 12.30
C GLU A 166 -0.76 3.12 11.96
N LYS A 167 -0.30 4.06 12.79
CA LYS A 167 1.06 4.61 12.69
C LYS A 167 2.11 3.49 12.78
N GLY A 168 3.08 3.52 11.88
CA GLY A 168 4.23 2.63 11.86
C GLY A 168 4.48 1.99 10.50
N VAL A 169 5.50 1.14 10.46
CA VAL A 169 5.84 0.37 9.26
C VAL A 169 4.93 -0.86 9.17
N GLN A 170 4.30 -1.06 8.01
CA GLN A 170 3.44 -2.21 7.73
C GLN A 170 3.54 -2.61 6.26
N SER A 171 3.15 -3.85 5.95
CA SER A 171 2.99 -4.28 4.58
C SER A 171 1.78 -3.58 3.97
N LEU A 172 1.88 -3.26 2.69
CA LEU A 172 0.78 -2.94 1.79
C LEU A 172 0.80 -4.00 0.69
N LYS A 173 -0.31 -4.68 0.47
CA LYS A 173 -0.48 -5.60 -0.64
C LYS A 173 -1.58 -5.11 -1.57
N ILE A 174 -1.26 -5.01 -2.85
CA ILE A 174 -2.24 -4.80 -3.92
C ILE A 174 -2.47 -6.16 -4.57
N TYR A 175 -3.72 -6.63 -4.53
CA TYR A 175 -4.14 -7.84 -5.22
C TYR A 175 -5.00 -7.46 -6.42
N PHE A 176 -4.67 -7.98 -7.60
CA PHE A 176 -5.35 -7.71 -8.86
C PHE A 176 -6.41 -8.78 -9.12
N SER A 177 -7.61 -8.34 -9.49
CA SER A 177 -8.76 -9.23 -9.74
C SER A 177 -9.65 -8.71 -10.86
N GLY A 178 -10.76 -9.41 -11.10
CA GLY A 178 -11.67 -9.08 -12.19
C GLY A 178 -11.17 -9.60 -13.53
N VAL A 179 -11.25 -8.76 -14.57
CA VAL A 179 -10.83 -9.09 -15.93
C VAL A 179 -9.33 -8.79 -16.10
N SER A 180 -8.53 -9.79 -16.49
CA SER A 180 -7.11 -9.61 -16.83
C SER A 180 -6.91 -8.60 -17.94
N ASN A 181 -5.79 -7.88 -17.89
CA ASN A 181 -5.36 -6.89 -18.88
C ASN A 181 -6.38 -5.78 -19.12
N ALA A 182 -7.20 -5.48 -18.10
CA ALA A 182 -8.22 -4.44 -18.21
C ALA A 182 -7.67 -3.01 -18.02
N PHE A 183 -6.57 -2.88 -17.27
CA PHE A 183 -5.95 -1.59 -16.95
C PHE A 183 -4.45 -1.74 -16.70
N LYS A 184 -3.79 -0.59 -16.70
CA LYS A 184 -2.38 -0.35 -16.38
C LYS A 184 -2.31 0.56 -15.16
N LEU A 185 -1.30 0.38 -14.31
CA LEU A 185 -1.14 1.17 -13.08
C LEU A 185 0.22 1.86 -13.07
N ASP A 186 0.21 3.19 -13.02
CA ASP A 186 1.42 4.03 -12.96
C ASP A 186 1.85 4.17 -11.49
N ASN A 187 1.01 4.79 -10.67
CA ASN A 187 1.31 5.00 -9.26
C ASN A 187 0.06 5.08 -8.41
N PHE A 188 0.26 5.18 -7.10
CA PHE A 188 -0.80 5.41 -6.15
C PHE A 188 -0.34 6.29 -4.98
N THR A 189 -1.29 6.89 -4.29
CA THR A 189 -1.08 7.75 -3.12
C THR A 189 -2.10 7.41 -2.04
N LEU A 190 -1.72 7.61 -0.78
CA LEU A 190 -2.66 7.58 0.32
C LEU A 190 -2.73 8.95 0.99
N THR A 191 -3.92 9.52 1.04
CA THR A 191 -4.13 10.84 1.62
C THR A 191 -4.90 10.71 2.92
N GLU A 192 -4.41 11.34 3.99
CA GLU A 192 -5.15 11.43 5.23
C GLU A 192 -6.44 12.23 5.02
N THR A 193 -7.58 11.62 5.31
CA THR A 193 -8.91 12.23 5.14
C THR A 193 -9.60 12.51 6.48
N GLY A 194 -9.10 11.94 7.58
CA GLY A 194 -9.63 12.23 8.91
C GLY A 194 -8.91 11.49 10.03
N ILE A 195 -9.28 11.81 11.26
CA ILE A 195 -8.73 11.18 12.46
C ILE A 195 -9.56 9.94 12.85
N VAL A 196 -8.91 8.92 13.41
CA VAL A 196 -9.63 7.82 14.07
C VAL A 196 -10.29 8.36 15.34
N LYS A 197 -11.62 8.24 15.44
CA LYS A 197 -12.34 8.61 16.67
C LYS A 197 -11.96 7.61 17.77
N GLN A 198 -11.18 8.04 18.76
CA GLN A 198 -10.99 7.26 19.98
C GLN A 198 -12.27 7.29 20.82
N ASP A 199 -12.62 6.15 21.41
CA ASP A 199 -13.62 6.09 22.48
C ASP A 199 -13.19 7.00 23.63
N GLN A 200 -13.98 8.06 23.86
CA GLN A 200 -13.76 8.95 25.00
C GLN A 200 -14.31 8.27 26.26
N THR A 201 -13.43 7.95 27.22
CA THR A 201 -13.90 7.56 28.55
C THR A 201 -14.35 8.81 29.30
N ILE A 202 -15.66 9.05 29.40
CA ILE A 202 -16.21 10.10 30.26
C ILE A 202 -16.04 9.66 31.72
N GLN A 203 -15.08 10.26 32.43
CA GLN A 203 -14.92 10.09 33.87
C GLN A 203 -15.97 10.93 34.59
N PHE A 204 -16.98 10.30 35.18
CA PHE A 204 -17.88 10.98 36.11
C PHE A 204 -17.21 11.05 37.48
N PHE A 205 -16.90 12.26 37.95
CA PHE A 205 -16.47 12.46 39.34
C PHE A 205 -17.68 12.35 40.28
N THR A 206 -17.55 11.57 41.35
CA THR A 206 -18.53 11.59 42.43
C THR A 206 -18.49 12.95 43.11
N ILE A 207 -19.59 13.69 43.08
CA ILE A 207 -19.73 14.90 43.90
C ILE A 207 -19.86 14.50 45.37
N SER A 208 -19.18 15.19 46.27
CA SER A 208 -19.34 14.97 47.70
C SER A 208 -20.78 15.24 48.11
N ASN A 209 -21.38 14.32 48.86
CA ASN A 209 -22.69 14.53 49.47
C ASN A 209 -22.63 15.78 50.36
N LYS A 210 -23.58 16.71 50.18
CA LYS A 210 -23.78 17.80 51.13
C LYS A 210 -24.40 17.19 52.39
N LEU A 211 -23.61 17.12 53.47
CA LEU A 211 -24.18 16.87 54.80
C LEU A 211 -25.11 18.05 55.11
N LEU A 212 -26.40 17.77 55.23
CA LEU A 212 -27.32 18.71 55.84
C LEU A 212 -26.97 18.74 57.33
N ASP A 213 -26.30 19.80 57.77
CA ASP A 213 -26.19 20.07 59.20
C ASP A 213 -27.61 20.17 59.74
N GLY A 214 -27.87 19.41 60.80
CA GLY A 214 -29.17 19.24 61.43
C GLY A 214 -29.62 20.52 62.11
N GLY A 215 -29.97 21.53 61.30
CA GLY A 215 -30.62 22.75 61.74
C GLY A 215 -31.87 22.38 62.53
N ARG A 216 -31.79 22.63 63.84
CA ARG A 216 -32.89 22.46 64.79
C ARG A 216 -34.08 23.30 64.35
N PHE A 217 -35.27 22.71 64.50
CA PHE A 217 -36.59 23.28 64.27
C PHE A 217 -36.78 24.68 64.86
#